data_AF-A0A945QHI6-F1
#
_entry.id   AF-A0A945QHI6-F1
#
_cell.length_a   1.000
_cell.length_b   1.000
_cell.length_c   1.000
_cell.angle_alpha   90.00
_cell.angle_beta   90.00
_cell.angle_gamma   90.00
#
_symmetry.space_group_name_H-M   'P 1'
#
loop_
_entity.id
_entity.type
_entity.pdbx_description
1 polymer ?
#
loop_
_entity_poly.entity_id
_entity_poly.type
_entity_poly.pdbx_seq_one_letter_code
_entity_poly.pdbx_strand_id
1 'polypeptide(L)' 'MAKTGKVIITCAVTGSIHTPTMSEHLPLTPNEVAEGAIGAAEAGAAILHLHARDPKDGRPTPDPAVFMEFLPRIKQ' A
#
# COMPACT_ATOMS: atom_id res chain seq x y z
N MET A 1 -2.57 4.73 29.41
CA MET A 1 -2.99 5.02 28.02
C MET A 1 -2.67 6.47 27.70
N ALA A 2 -2.35 6.77 26.43
CA ALA A 2 -2.19 8.16 26.00
C ALA A 2 -3.52 8.93 26.14
N LYS A 3 -3.44 10.24 26.38
CA LYS A 3 -4.62 11.11 26.43
C LYS A 3 -5.38 11.08 25.10
N THR A 4 -6.70 11.27 25.16
CA THR A 4 -7.54 11.42 23.96
C THR A 4 -7.07 12.61 23.13
N GLY A 5 -6.72 12.35 21.87
CA GLY A 5 -6.17 13.31 20.91
C GLY A 5 -6.56 12.94 19.49
N LYS A 6 -5.91 13.56 18.49
CA LYS A 6 -6.09 13.14 17.09
C LYS A 6 -5.72 11.67 16.94
N VAL A 7 -6.59 10.90 16.28
CA VAL A 7 -6.38 9.46 16.06
C VAL A 7 -5.55 9.27 14.80
N ILE A 8 -4.53 8.42 14.88
CA ILE A 8 -3.75 8.01 13.72
C ILE A 8 -4.48 6.85 13.04
N ILE A 9 -4.85 7.04 11.79
CA ILE A 9 -5.37 5.98 10.92
C ILE A 9 -4.22 5.52 10.03
N THR A 10 -3.87 4.24 10.12
CA THR A 10 -2.91 3.61 9.22
C THR A 10 -3.65 2.72 8.22
N CYS A 11 -3.37 2.89 6.93
CA CYS A 11 -3.86 1.98 5.89
C CYS A 11 -2.73 1.07 5.39
N ALA A 12 -2.94 -0.25 5.46
CA ALA A 12 -2.05 -1.25 4.88
C ALA A 12 -2.66 -1.74 3.55
N VAL A 13 -2.15 -1.24 2.43
CA VAL A 13 -2.87 -1.29 1.14
C VAL A 13 -2.88 -2.65 0.44
N THR A 14 -1.91 -3.53 0.71
CA THR A 14 -1.83 -4.85 0.07
C THR A 14 -1.27 -5.94 0.98
N GLY A 15 -0.16 -5.67 1.68
CA GLY A 15 0.51 -6.66 2.52
C GLY A 15 1.10 -7.84 1.72
N SER A 16 1.34 -8.97 2.39
CA SER A 16 1.93 -10.18 1.80
C SER A 16 1.18 -11.47 2.10
N ILE A 17 0.05 -11.40 2.82
CA ILE A 17 -0.72 -12.58 3.24
C ILE A 17 -1.75 -12.98 2.19
N HIS A 18 -2.58 -12.03 1.74
CA HIS A 18 -3.56 -12.31 0.70
C HIS A 18 -2.87 -12.56 -0.66
N THR A 19 -3.46 -13.45 -1.45
CA THR A 19 -2.99 -13.80 -2.81
C THR A 19 -3.96 -13.29 -3.88
N PRO A 20 -3.52 -13.12 -5.15
CA PRO A 20 -4.37 -12.64 -6.23
C PRO A 20 -5.67 -13.43 -6.41
N THR A 21 -5.65 -14.73 -6.12
CA THR A 21 -6.82 -15.60 -6.24
C THR A 21 -7.90 -15.35 -5.18
N MET A 22 -7.60 -14.58 -4.14
CA MET A 22 -8.56 -14.29 -3.06
C MET A 22 -9.41 -13.05 -3.34
N SER A 23 -8.94 -12.12 -4.16
CA SER A 23 -9.68 -10.91 -4.52
C SER A 23 -9.11 -10.27 -5.78
N GLU A 24 -10.01 -9.88 -6.68
CA GLU A 24 -9.70 -9.05 -7.85
C GLU A 24 -9.36 -7.59 -7.47
N HIS A 25 -9.58 -7.19 -6.22
CA HIS A 25 -9.27 -5.85 -5.72
C HIS A 25 -7.95 -5.76 -4.95
N LEU A 26 -7.18 -6.86 -4.86
CA LEU A 26 -5.87 -6.84 -4.21
C LEU A 26 -4.89 -6.03 -5.07
N PRO A 27 -4.30 -4.92 -4.59
CA PRO A 27 -3.33 -4.17 -5.39
C PRO A 27 -2.05 -4.99 -5.62
N LEU A 28 -1.65 -5.16 -6.88
CA LEU A 28 -0.49 -5.97 -7.28
C LEU A 28 0.60 -5.11 -7.91
N THR A 29 0.22 -4.30 -8.90
CA THR A 29 1.16 -3.48 -9.66
C THR A 29 1.56 -2.22 -8.88
N PRO A 30 2.73 -1.62 -9.16
CA PRO A 30 3.12 -0.34 -8.57
C PRO A 30 2.09 0.78 -8.80
N ASN A 31 1.37 0.74 -9.93
CA ASN A 31 0.28 1.69 -10.21
C ASN A 31 -0.89 1.53 -9.24
N GLU A 32 -1.39 0.31 -9.09
CA GLU A 32 -2.51 0.02 -8.18
C GLU A 32 -2.13 0.28 -6.72
N VAL A 33 -0.89 -0.02 -6.33
CA VAL A 33 -0.38 0.29 -4.98
C VAL A 33 -0.36 1.80 -4.74
N ALA A 34 0.12 2.59 -5.71
CA ALA A 34 0.13 4.04 -5.60
C ALA A 34 -1.29 4.62 -5.53
N GLU A 35 -2.19 4.16 -6.41
CA GLU A 35 -3.59 4.61 -6.44
C GLU A 35 -4.33 4.27 -5.14
N GLY A 36 -4.20 3.03 -4.66
CA GLY A 36 -4.79 2.62 -3.38
C GLY A 36 -4.23 3.40 -2.19
N ALA A 37 -2.93 3.71 -2.21
CA ALA A 37 -2.29 4.50 -1.17
C ALA A 37 -2.74 5.97 -1.16
N ILE A 38 -2.81 6.61 -2.34
CA ILE A 38 -3.28 7.99 -2.48
C ILE A 38 -4.75 8.09 -2.07
N GLY A 39 -5.60 7.19 -2.58
CA GLY A 39 -7.02 7.16 -2.20
C GLY A 39 -7.23 6.95 -0.69
N ALA A 40 -6.41 6.11 -0.05
CA ALA A 40 -6.45 5.94 1.39
C ALA A 40 -6.04 7.23 2.15
N ALA A 41 -5.02 7.94 1.67
CA ALA A 41 -4.60 9.21 2.26
C ALA A 41 -5.68 10.30 2.09
N GLU A 42 -6.28 10.42 0.91
CA GLU A 42 -7.39 11.35 0.62
C GLU A 42 -8.62 11.05 1.50
N ALA A 43 -8.87 9.77 1.81
CA ALA A 43 -9.93 9.35 2.72
C ALA A 43 -9.62 9.59 4.22
N GLY A 44 -8.40 10.02 4.56
CA GLY A 44 -8.00 10.41 5.92
C GLY A 44 -7.00 9.49 6.61
N ALA A 45 -6.37 8.55 5.90
CA ALA A 45 -5.24 7.80 6.45
C ALA A 45 -4.05 8.75 6.68
N ALA A 46 -3.54 8.78 7.92
CA ALA A 46 -2.38 9.57 8.30
C ALA A 46 -1.05 8.84 8.03
N ILE A 47 -1.09 7.51 7.95
CA ILE A 47 0.08 6.67 7.68
C ILE A 47 -0.30 5.61 6.65
N LEU A 48 0.63 5.34 5.73
CA LEU A 48 0.53 4.27 4.75
C LEU A 48 1.58 3.19 5.06
N HIS A 49 1.12 1.96 5.28
CA HIS A 49 1.97 0.78 5.44
C HIS A 49 2.06 0.05 4.10
N LEU A 50 3.27 -0.03 3.54
CA LEU A 50 3.47 -0.40 2.15
C LEU A 50 4.28 -1.70 2.02
N HIS A 51 3.85 -2.56 1.12
CA HIS A 51 4.58 -3.73 0.63
C HIS A 51 4.62 -3.66 -0.90
N ALA A 52 5.64 -4.26 -1.50
CA ALA A 52 5.73 -4.46 -2.94
C ALA A 52 5.39 -5.90 -3.31
N ARG A 53 4.91 -6.09 -4.55
CA ARG A 53 4.65 -7.38 -5.16
C ARG A 53 5.27 -7.39 -6.57
N ASP A 54 5.63 -8.58 -7.05
CA ASP A 54 6.07 -8.76 -8.43
C ASP A 54 4.89 -8.43 -9.37
N PRO A 55 5.02 -7.45 -10.27
CA PRO A 55 3.92 -7.04 -11.15
C PRO A 55 3.47 -8.15 -12.12
N LYS A 56 4.30 -9.18 -12.34
CA LYS A 56 4.00 -10.27 -13.29
C LYS A 56 3.06 -11.32 -12.70
N ASP A 57 3.17 -11.59 -11.40
CA ASP A 57 2.44 -12.71 -10.77
C ASP A 57 1.88 -12.43 -9.37
N GLY A 58 2.13 -11.24 -8.81
CA GLY A 58 1.59 -10.80 -7.52
C GLY A 58 2.29 -11.37 -6.30
N ARG A 59 3.40 -12.12 -6.46
CA ARG A 59 4.19 -12.64 -5.32
C ARG A 59 4.79 -11.47 -4.51
N PRO A 60 4.83 -11.53 -3.17
CA PRO A 60 5.51 -10.52 -2.37
C PRO A 60 6.98 -10.38 -2.76
N THR A 61 7.49 -9.15 -2.86
CA THR A 61 8.91 -8.89 -3.14
C THR A 61 9.47 -7.81 -2.20
N PRO A 62 10.68 -8.00 -1.64
CA PRO A 62 11.38 -6.97 -0.91
C PRO A 62 12.27 -6.10 -1.81
N ASP A 63 12.25 -6.28 -3.14
CA ASP A 63 13.13 -5.59 -4.08
C ASP A 63 12.92 -4.06 -4.03
N PRO A 64 13.92 -3.27 -3.58
CA PRO A 64 13.82 -1.82 -3.52
C PRO A 64 13.51 -1.16 -4.86
N ALA A 65 13.90 -1.77 -5.99
CA ALA A 65 13.60 -1.23 -7.31
C ALA A 65 12.07 -1.12 -7.52
N VAL A 66 11.32 -2.13 -7.10
CA VAL A 66 9.85 -2.14 -7.22
C VAL A 66 9.21 -1.10 -6.29
N PHE A 67 9.77 -0.89 -5.10
CA PHE A 67 9.32 0.21 -4.23
C PHE A 67 9.51 1.59 -4.87
N MET A 68 10.61 1.78 -5.60
CA MET A 68 10.91 3.06 -6.26
C MET A 68 9.97 3.37 -7.44
N GLU A 69 9.18 2.40 -7.91
CA GLU A 69 8.15 2.63 -8.93
C GLU A 69 6.91 3.34 -8.37
N PHE A 70 6.62 3.24 -7.07
CA PHE A 70 5.43 3.84 -6.45
C PHE A 70 5.72 4.88 -5.36
N LEU A 71 6.80 4.76 -4.59
CA LEU A 71 7.11 5.70 -3.50
C LEU A 71 7.23 7.17 -3.98
N PRO A 72 7.91 7.49 -5.10
CA PRO A 72 8.00 8.87 -5.57
C PRO A 72 6.66 9.46 -6.03
N ARG A 73 5.70 8.61 -6.42
CA ARG A 73 4.36 9.05 -6.82
C ARG A 73 3.48 9.36 -5.62
N ILE A 74 3.53 8.52 -4.58
CA ILE A 74 2.79 8.73 -3.33
C ILE A 74 3.27 9.99 -2.58
N LYS A 75 4.55 10.36 -2.73
CA LYS A 75 5.16 11.50 -2.02
C LYS A 75 4.74 12.89 -2.55
N GLN A 76 4.31 13.00 -3.81
CA GLN A 76 4.02 14.29 -4.47
C GLN A 76 2.77 14.94 -3.91
#